data_AF-A0A2I9LNQ2-F1
#
_entry.id   AF-A0A2I9LNQ2-F1
#
_cell.length_a   1.000
_cell.length_b   1.000
_cell.length_c   1.000
_cell.angle_alpha   90.00
_cell.angle_beta   90.00
_cell.angle_gamma   90.00
#
_symmetry.space_group_name_H-M   'P 1'
#
loop_
_entity.id
_entity.type
_entity.pdbx_description
1 polymer ?
#
loop_
_entity_poly.entity_id
_entity_poly.type
_entity_poly.pdbx_seq_one_letter_code
_entity_poly.pdbx_strand_id
1 'polypeptide(L)' 'MKAFYGILIILLFCSMFNLNESTFIDVKCTSSKQCLSACKVAVGKAAGKCMNGKCKCYP' A
#
# COMPACT_ATOMS: atom_id res chain seq x y z
N MET A 1 -3.25 37.82 -5.24
CA MET A 1 -3.98 36.88 -6.13
C MET A 1 -3.13 35.76 -6.71
N LYS A 2 -1.82 35.94 -6.97
CA LYS A 2 -0.94 34.89 -7.55
C LYS A 2 -0.58 33.75 -6.57
N ALA A 3 -0.42 34.06 -5.28
CA ALA A 3 0.01 33.10 -4.26
C ALA A 3 -1.05 32.03 -3.90
N PHE A 4 -2.34 32.36 -4.03
CA PHE A 4 -3.43 31.43 -3.73
C PHE A 4 -3.47 30.24 -4.70
N TYR A 5 -3.15 30.46 -5.98
CA TYR A 5 -3.08 29.38 -6.97
C TYR A 5 -1.93 28.41 -6.69
N GLY A 6 -0.80 28.88 -6.15
CA GLY A 6 0.33 28.02 -5.79
C GLY A 6 -0.03 27.03 -4.67
N ILE A 7 -0.67 27.51 -3.61
CA ILE A 7 -1.15 26.66 -2.50
C ILE A 7 -2.22 25.67 -2.97
N LEU A 8 -3.14 26.10 -3.84
CA LEU A 8 -4.18 25.21 -4.39
C LEU A 8 -3.57 24.06 -5.20
N ILE A 9 -2.54 24.33 -6.01
CA ILE A 9 -1.85 23.31 -6.80
C ILE A 9 -1.07 22.32 -5.90
N ILE A 10 -0.40 22.80 -4.84
CA ILE A 10 0.31 21.93 -3.90
C ILE A 10 -0.65 20.96 -3.20
N LEU A 11 -1.81 21.43 -2.73
CA LEU A 11 -2.82 20.59 -2.10
C LEU A 11 -3.38 19.51 -3.06
N LEU A 12 -3.55 19.84 -4.34
CA LEU A 12 -3.97 18.88 -5.36
C LEU A 12 -2.93 17.78 -5.59
N PHE A 13 -1.64 18.13 -5.61
CA PHE A 13 -0.57 17.13 -5.74
C PHE A 13 -0.44 16.23 -4.51
N CYS A 14 -0.60 16.77 -3.30
CA CYS A 14 -0.61 15.98 -2.07
C CYS A 14 -1.80 15.00 -1.99
N SER A 15 -2.91 15.29 -2.68
CA SER A 15 -4.09 14.43 -2.70
C SER A 15 -3.89 13.15 -3.53
N MET A 16 -2.97 13.17 -4.51
CA MET A 16 -2.66 12.03 -5.38
C MET A 16 -1.65 11.03 -4.78
N PHE A 17 -1.11 11.30 -3.58
CA PHE A 17 -0.19 10.39 -2.88
C PHE A 17 -0.87 9.21 -2.18
N ASN A 18 -2.14 8.93 -2.50
CA ASN A 18 -2.90 7.90 -1.84
C ASN A 18 -2.86 6.56 -2.58
N LEU A 19 -2.23 5.59 -1.92
CA LEU A 19 -2.54 4.16 -1.89
C LEU A 19 -2.59 3.41 -3.24
N ASN A 20 -1.42 3.03 -3.77
CA ASN A 20 -1.34 1.76 -4.52
C ASN A 20 0.06 1.14 -4.57
N GLU A 21 0.91 1.39 -3.57
CA GLU A 21 2.19 0.69 -3.53
C GLU A 21 2.01 -0.63 -2.76
N SER A 22 1.68 -1.67 -3.50
CA SER A 22 1.67 -3.03 -2.96
C SER A 22 3.10 -3.46 -2.61
N THR A 23 3.34 -3.90 -1.37
CA THR A 23 4.67 -4.24 -0.87
C THR A 23 4.87 -5.75 -0.79
N PHE A 24 6.08 -6.24 -1.05
CA PHE A 24 6.43 -7.63 -0.81
C PHE A 24 7.03 -7.77 0.58
N ILE A 25 6.58 -8.77 1.34
CA ILE A 25 7.16 -9.15 2.63
C ILE A 25 7.81 -10.53 2.50
N ASP A 26 8.89 -10.76 3.25
CA ASP A 26 9.64 -12.02 3.23
C ASP A 26 8.95 -13.12 4.08
N VAL A 27 7.67 -13.33 3.80
CA VAL A 27 6.88 -14.40 4.40
C VAL A 27 6.62 -15.43 3.31
N LYS A 28 7.16 -16.63 3.51
CA LYS A 28 6.91 -17.76 2.62
C LYS A 28 5.43 -18.13 2.66
N CYS A 29 4.84 -18.33 1.50
CA CYS A 29 3.45 -18.71 1.39
C CYS A 29 3.25 -19.79 0.32
N THR A 30 2.24 -20.62 0.54
CA THR A 30 1.67 -21.53 -0.47
C THR A 30 0.22 -21.17 -0.80
N SER A 31 -0.41 -20.34 0.03
CA SER A 31 -1.77 -19.85 -0.17
C SER A 31 -1.92 -18.41 0.31
N SER A 32 -2.71 -17.61 -0.40
CA SER A 32 -2.97 -16.20 -0.07
C SER A 32 -3.53 -15.99 1.34
N LYS A 33 -4.26 -16.97 1.90
CA LYS A 33 -4.81 -16.86 3.26
C LYS A 33 -3.72 -16.74 4.33
N GLN A 34 -2.56 -17.35 4.11
CA GLN A 34 -1.42 -17.26 5.04
C GLN A 34 -0.87 -15.83 5.13
N CYS A 35 -1.04 -15.04 4.08
CA CYS A 35 -0.56 -13.66 4.01
C CYS A 35 -1.47 -12.66 4.74
N LEU A 36 -2.72 -12.99 5.05
CA LEU A 36 -3.69 -12.04 5.63
C LEU A 36 -3.22 -11.52 7.00
N SER A 37 -2.77 -12.41 7.87
CA SER A 37 -2.22 -12.05 9.19
C SER A 37 -0.96 -11.21 9.05
N ALA A 38 0.00 -11.68 8.23
CA ALA A 38 1.27 -11.03 8.04
C ALA A 38 1.13 -9.63 7.42
N CYS A 39 0.24 -9.46 6.44
CA CYS A 39 -0.06 -8.16 5.85
C CYS A 39 -0.77 -7.24 6.84
N LYS A 40 -1.65 -7.75 7.71
CA LYS A 40 -2.28 -6.92 8.75
C LYS A 40 -1.23 -6.32 9.70
N VAL A 41 -0.19 -7.09 10.03
CA VAL A 41 0.91 -6.62 10.87
C VAL A 41 1.81 -5.64 10.11
N ALA A 42 2.14 -5.93 8.84
CA ALA A 42 3.09 -5.15 8.06
C ALA A 42 2.54 -3.81 7.55
N VAL A 43 1.28 -3.80 7.07
CA VAL A 43 0.67 -2.64 6.41
C VAL A 43 -0.64 -2.19 7.06
N GLY A 44 -1.05 -2.79 8.17
CA GLY A 44 -2.30 -2.45 8.87
C GLY A 44 -3.58 -3.00 8.22
N LYS A 45 -3.46 -3.70 7.08
CA LYS A 45 -4.59 -4.32 6.36
C LYS A 45 -4.37 -5.81 6.15
N ALA A 46 -5.41 -6.60 6.43
CA ALA A 46 -5.45 -8.03 6.10
C ALA A 46 -5.75 -8.23 4.60
N ALA A 47 -4.97 -7.61 3.73
CA ALA A 47 -5.12 -7.67 2.29
C ALA A 47 -3.76 -8.07 1.70
N GLY A 48 -3.70 -9.30 1.18
CA GLY A 48 -2.47 -9.83 0.61
C GLY A 48 -2.71 -11.08 -0.21
N LYS A 49 -1.78 -11.35 -1.12
CA LYS A 49 -1.79 -12.55 -1.96
C LYS A 49 -0.45 -13.23 -1.96
N CYS A 50 -0.46 -14.54 -2.15
CA CYS A 50 0.77 -15.27 -2.38
C CYS A 50 1.22 -15.11 -3.83
N MET A 51 2.43 -14.58 -4.03
CA MET A 51 3.05 -14.37 -5.33
C MET A 51 4.48 -14.89 -5.30
N ASN A 52 4.80 -15.84 -6.18
CA ASN A 52 6.13 -16.43 -6.30
C ASN A 52 6.69 -16.97 -4.97
N GLY A 53 5.81 -17.57 -4.15
CA GLY A 53 6.16 -18.10 -2.83
C GLY A 53 6.34 -17.04 -1.74
N LYS A 54 6.09 -15.76 -2.01
CA LYS A 54 6.15 -14.65 -1.04
C LYS A 54 4.83 -13.90 -0.93
N CYS A 55 4.57 -13.29 0.22
CA CYS A 55 3.38 -12.49 0.41
C CYS A 55 3.53 -11.09 -0.20
N LYS A 56 2.59 -10.72 -1.06
CA LYS A 56 2.40 -9.37 -1.58
C LYS A 56 1.22 -8.73 -0.86
N CYS A 57 1.46 -7.68 -0.11
CA CYS A 57 0.48 -6.96 0.71
C CYS A 57 -0.04 -5.71 -0.02
N TYR A 58 -1.27 -5.34 0.32
CA TYR A 58 -1.95 -4.16 -0.21
C TYR A 58 -2.34 -3.28 1.00
N PRO A 59 -1.70 -2.11 1.19
CA PRO A 59 -2.03 -1.17 2.26
C PRO A 59 -3.43 -0.56 2.13
#